data_AF-A0A2G2DKI6-F1
#
_entry.id   AF-A0A2G2DKI6-F1
#
_cell.length_a   1.000
_cell.length_b   1.000
_cell.length_c   1.000
_cell.angle_alpha   90.00
_cell.angle_beta   90.00
_cell.angle_gamma   90.00
#
_symmetry.space_group_name_H-M   'P 1'
#
loop_
_entity.id
_entity.type
_entity.pdbx_description
1 polymer ?
#
loop_
_entity_poly.entity_id
_entity_poly.type
_entity_poly.pdbx_seq_one_letter_code
_entity_poly.pdbx_strand_id
1 'polypeptide(L)'
;MKNVIAVVLILLMSASSAFAFGSSKFKKEVKIEAGAVKLVREVAQGGYGVITTAELAELQATGEDILVIDTMPYEASYKKNHVPGAVQFLFPIPTMNDWDIEETAGKTKDDFIAFLGPDKERKIVVYCGFVKCTRSHNGALWAKKLGYTNVYRYPGGIFAWKGAGFDVDSVK
;
A
#
# COMPACT_ATOMS: atom_id res chain seq x y z
N MET A 1 49.48 -59.16 8.63
CA MET A 1 48.27 -58.77 9.38
C MET A 1 48.29 -57.27 9.56
N LYS A 2 47.23 -56.61 9.07
CA LYS A 2 46.86 -55.18 9.24
C LYS A 2 47.95 -54.15 8.92
N ASN A 3 48.02 -53.74 7.66
CA ASN A 3 47.86 -52.34 7.23
C ASN A 3 48.03 -52.20 5.72
N VAL A 4 47.39 -51.16 5.18
CA VAL A 4 47.42 -50.65 3.80
C VAL A 4 46.45 -51.35 2.84
N ILE A 5 45.43 -50.62 2.39
CA ILE A 5 45.17 -50.28 0.97
C ILE A 5 43.95 -49.33 0.88
N ALA A 6 44.26 -48.11 0.44
CA ALA A 6 43.50 -47.21 -0.42
C ALA A 6 42.00 -46.92 -0.17
N VAL A 7 41.76 -45.75 0.42
CA VAL A 7 40.57 -44.92 0.20
C VAL A 7 40.55 -44.48 -1.27
N VAL A 8 39.58 -44.93 -2.05
CA VAL A 8 39.32 -44.44 -3.42
C VAL A 8 37.90 -43.86 -3.52
N LEU A 9 37.90 -42.60 -3.94
CA LEU A 9 36.85 -41.70 -4.43
C LEU A 9 35.57 -42.33 -4.98
N ILE A 10 34.38 -41.87 -4.54
CA ILE A 10 33.54 -40.82 -5.18
C ILE A 10 33.10 -41.19 -6.60
N LEU A 11 31.81 -41.52 -6.77
CA LEU A 11 30.94 -41.09 -7.88
C LEU A 11 29.58 -41.77 -7.80
N LEU A 12 28.67 -41.30 -6.95
CA LEU A 12 27.24 -41.58 -7.12
C LEU A 12 26.44 -40.30 -6.88
N MET A 13 26.23 -39.61 -8.01
CA MET A 13 25.08 -38.77 -8.34
C MET A 13 24.91 -37.44 -7.59
N SER A 14 25.74 -36.50 -7.99
CA SER A 14 25.38 -35.07 -8.06
C SER A 14 24.30 -34.86 -9.14
N ALA A 15 23.01 -34.93 -8.78
CA ALA A 15 21.93 -34.35 -9.57
C ALA A 15 20.60 -34.32 -8.78
N SER A 16 20.45 -33.37 -7.85
CA SER A 16 19.15 -32.81 -7.45
C SER A 16 19.35 -31.57 -6.57
N SER A 17 20.28 -30.70 -6.96
CA SER A 17 20.20 -29.30 -6.52
C SER A 17 19.11 -28.62 -7.37
N ALA A 18 18.23 -27.86 -6.71
CA ALA A 18 17.43 -26.76 -7.28
C ALA A 18 15.91 -26.92 -7.54
N PHE A 19 15.18 -27.77 -6.82
CA PHE A 19 13.70 -27.72 -6.87
C PHE A 19 13.00 -27.81 -5.51
N ALA A 20 13.47 -27.11 -4.47
CA ALA A 20 12.71 -27.09 -3.23
C ALA A 20 12.97 -25.89 -2.31
N PHE A 21 12.92 -24.63 -2.79
CA PHE A 21 12.69 -23.50 -1.88
C PHE A 21 12.11 -22.31 -2.65
N GLY A 22 10.79 -22.16 -2.62
CA GLY A 22 10.07 -21.06 -3.26
C GLY A 22 8.80 -21.55 -3.94
N SER A 23 7.67 -20.91 -3.66
CA SER A 23 6.45 -21.11 -4.46
C SER A 23 6.79 -21.02 -5.95
N SER A 24 6.32 -21.99 -6.74
CA SER A 24 6.56 -21.99 -8.19
C SER A 24 6.16 -20.62 -8.76
N LYS A 25 6.94 -20.09 -9.71
CA LYS A 25 6.65 -18.79 -10.37
C LYS A 25 5.18 -18.67 -10.79
N PHE A 26 4.57 -19.78 -11.22
CA PHE A 26 3.16 -19.89 -11.55
C PHE A 26 2.21 -19.58 -10.37
N LYS A 27 2.48 -20.10 -9.16
CA LYS A 27 1.68 -19.77 -7.96
C LYS A 27 1.83 -18.30 -7.53
N LYS A 28 3.00 -17.68 -7.77
CA LYS A 28 3.21 -16.25 -7.51
C LYS A 28 2.41 -15.41 -8.51
N GLU A 29 2.44 -15.80 -9.79
CA GLU A 29 1.69 -15.13 -10.86
C GLU A 29 0.20 -15.05 -10.56
N VAL A 30 -0.44 -16.16 -10.16
CA VAL A 30 -1.87 -16.17 -9.79
C VAL A 30 -2.20 -15.14 -8.69
N LYS A 31 -1.28 -14.91 -7.73
CA LYS A 31 -1.49 -13.91 -6.67
C LYS A 31 -1.33 -12.47 -7.18
N ILE A 32 -0.42 -12.26 -8.14
CA ILE A 32 -0.20 -10.96 -8.79
C ILE A 32 -1.43 -10.61 -9.62
N GLU A 33 -1.88 -11.52 -10.48
CA GLU A 33 -3.08 -11.36 -11.32
C GLU A 33 -4.30 -11.00 -10.46
N ALA A 34 -4.60 -11.80 -9.43
CA ALA A 34 -5.75 -11.54 -8.55
C ALA A 34 -5.66 -10.19 -7.84
N GLY A 35 -4.46 -9.77 -7.41
CA GLY A 35 -4.23 -8.47 -6.79
C GLY A 35 -4.41 -7.31 -7.77
N ALA A 36 -3.85 -7.43 -8.97
CA ALA A 36 -3.94 -6.42 -10.02
C ALA A 36 -5.39 -6.24 -10.50
N VAL A 37 -6.10 -7.33 -10.78
CA VAL A 37 -7.50 -7.29 -11.21
C VAL A 37 -8.39 -6.69 -10.12
N LYS A 38 -8.16 -7.04 -8.84
CA LYS A 38 -8.87 -6.42 -7.71
C LYS A 38 -8.63 -4.92 -7.65
N LEU A 39 -7.37 -4.48 -7.74
CA LEU A 39 -7.02 -3.05 -7.73
C LEU A 39 -7.69 -2.31 -8.89
N VAL A 40 -7.61 -2.83 -10.11
CA VAL A 40 -8.23 -2.21 -11.30
C VAL A 40 -9.75 -2.08 -11.13
N ARG A 41 -10.42 -3.10 -10.57
CA ARG A 41 -11.86 -3.03 -10.30
C ARG A 41 -12.20 -1.98 -9.22
N GLU A 42 -11.41 -1.89 -8.16
CA GLU A 42 -11.58 -0.86 -7.12
C GLU A 42 -11.38 0.56 -7.67
N VAL A 43 -10.39 0.74 -8.55
CA VAL A 43 -10.12 2.00 -9.25
C VAL A 43 -11.30 2.38 -10.15
N ALA A 44 -11.79 1.44 -10.96
CA ALA A 44 -12.94 1.64 -11.83
C ALA A 44 -14.22 1.96 -11.03
N GLN A 45 -14.47 1.24 -9.94
CA GLN A 45 -15.61 1.49 -9.04
C GLN A 45 -15.50 2.85 -8.35
N GLY A 46 -14.29 3.24 -7.94
CA GLY A 46 -14.05 4.46 -7.19
C GLY A 46 -13.97 5.74 -8.03
N GLY A 47 -13.69 5.63 -9.33
CA GLY A 47 -13.55 6.78 -10.22
C GLY A 47 -12.38 7.69 -9.88
N TYR A 48 -11.35 7.17 -9.21
CA TYR A 48 -10.11 7.87 -8.85
C TYR A 48 -8.93 7.33 -9.68
N GLY A 49 -7.82 8.07 -9.73
CA GLY A 49 -6.59 7.62 -10.38
C GLY A 49 -5.69 6.78 -9.47
N VAL A 50 -4.59 6.26 -10.00
CA VAL A 50 -3.52 5.66 -9.19
C VAL A 50 -2.19 6.35 -9.47
N ILE A 51 -1.32 6.40 -8.46
CA ILE A 51 0.07 6.82 -8.62
C ILE A 51 1.02 5.77 -8.02
N THR A 52 2.23 5.76 -8.54
CA THR A 52 3.37 4.96 -8.09
C THR A 52 4.13 5.66 -6.96
N THR A 53 5.06 4.94 -6.34
CA THR A 53 5.97 5.53 -5.35
C THR A 53 6.81 6.66 -5.95
N ALA A 54 7.31 6.46 -7.17
CA ALA A 54 8.18 7.43 -7.84
C ALA A 54 7.42 8.72 -8.16
N GLU A 55 6.19 8.60 -8.69
CA GLU A 55 5.34 9.76 -8.95
C GLU A 55 5.01 10.52 -7.66
N LEU A 56 4.66 9.83 -6.56
CA LEU A 56 4.43 10.50 -5.28
C LEU A 56 5.68 11.23 -4.78
N ALA A 57 6.84 10.59 -4.85
CA ALA A 57 8.10 11.20 -4.45
C ALA A 57 8.45 12.43 -5.33
N GLU A 58 8.18 12.38 -6.62
CA GLU A 58 8.37 13.51 -7.54
C GLU A 58 7.43 14.68 -7.22
N LEU A 59 6.14 14.41 -6.94
CA LEU A 59 5.20 15.44 -6.49
C LEU A 59 5.68 16.14 -5.21
N GLN A 60 6.22 15.38 -4.26
CA GLN A 60 6.79 15.94 -3.02
C GLN A 60 8.09 16.72 -3.27
N ALA A 61 8.97 16.21 -4.12
CA ALA A 61 10.27 16.84 -4.42
C ALA A 61 10.11 18.16 -5.19
N THR A 62 9.09 18.25 -6.06
CA THR A 62 8.75 19.47 -6.81
C THR A 62 8.02 20.51 -5.95
N GLY A 63 7.59 20.15 -4.74
CA GLY A 63 6.85 21.03 -3.83
C GLY A 63 5.43 21.33 -4.29
N GLU A 64 4.83 20.45 -5.10
CA GLU A 64 3.43 20.60 -5.50
C GLU A 64 2.52 20.54 -4.26
N ASP A 65 1.51 21.41 -4.20
CA ASP A 65 0.52 21.39 -3.13
C ASP A 65 -0.39 20.16 -3.27
N ILE A 66 -0.08 19.13 -2.47
CA ILE A 66 -0.80 17.86 -2.44
C ILE A 66 -1.24 17.52 -1.02
N LEU A 67 -2.44 16.96 -0.89
CA LEU A 67 -2.90 16.37 0.35
C LEU A 67 -2.60 14.86 0.35
N VAL A 68 -1.61 14.43 1.12
CA VAL A 68 -1.30 13.01 1.29
C VAL A 68 -2.01 12.47 2.54
N ILE A 69 -2.85 11.45 2.38
CA ILE A 69 -3.71 10.92 3.44
C ILE A 69 -3.33 9.47 3.76
N ASP A 70 -2.93 9.22 5.01
CA ASP A 70 -2.77 7.88 5.57
C ASP A 70 -4.09 7.39 6.17
N THR A 71 -4.61 6.27 5.65
CA THR A 71 -5.89 5.68 6.09
C THR A 71 -5.77 4.62 7.18
N MET A 72 -4.57 4.38 7.71
CA MET A 72 -4.30 3.36 8.73
C MET A 72 -4.54 3.87 10.16
N PRO A 73 -4.69 2.97 11.16
CA PRO A 73 -4.86 3.39 12.55
C PRO A 73 -3.71 4.25 13.06
N TYR A 74 -4.06 5.35 13.75
CA TYR A 74 -3.10 6.34 14.23
C TYR A 74 -2.02 5.73 15.14
N GLU A 75 -2.42 5.16 16.28
CA GLU A 75 -1.49 4.62 17.28
C GLU A 75 -0.74 3.37 16.78
N ALA A 76 -1.44 2.48 16.07
CA ALA A 76 -0.84 1.20 15.68
C ALA A 76 0.13 1.31 14.49
N SER A 77 -0.07 2.31 13.61
CA SER A 77 0.66 2.47 12.36
C SER A 77 1.26 3.87 12.19
N TYR A 78 0.43 4.89 11.93
CA TYR A 78 0.86 6.22 11.48
C TYR A 78 1.91 6.84 12.42
N LYS A 79 1.67 6.77 13.74
CA LYS A 79 2.59 7.31 14.76
C LYS A 79 4.02 6.80 14.63
N LYS A 80 4.19 5.53 14.22
CA LYS A 80 5.50 4.85 14.13
C LYS A 80 6.23 5.13 12.83
N ASN A 81 5.50 5.23 11.72
CA ASN A 81 6.03 5.52 10.39
C ASN A 81 4.89 5.89 9.43
N HIS A 82 5.09 6.96 8.68
CA HIS A 82 4.22 7.40 7.60
C HIS A 82 5.04 8.07 6.48
N VAL A 83 4.42 8.25 5.30
CA VAL A 83 5.03 9.01 4.21
C VAL A 83 5.24 10.45 4.71
N PRO A 84 6.41 11.08 4.46
CA PRO A 84 6.66 12.43 4.96
C PRO A 84 5.57 13.43 4.57
N GLY A 85 5.16 14.27 5.50
CA GLY A 85 4.09 15.27 5.29
C GLY A 85 2.67 14.69 5.10
N ALA A 86 2.47 13.37 5.19
CA ALA A 86 1.13 12.80 5.21
C ALA A 86 0.37 13.22 6.47
N VAL A 87 -0.96 13.27 6.37
CA VAL A 87 -1.88 13.45 7.49
C VAL A 87 -2.80 12.24 7.61
N GLN A 88 -3.24 11.92 8.83
CA GLN A 88 -3.96 10.69 9.12
C GLN A 88 -5.49 10.89 9.15
N PHE A 89 -6.24 9.99 8.52
CA PHE A 89 -7.69 9.86 8.67
C PHE A 89 -8.12 8.39 8.55
N LEU A 90 -8.67 7.79 9.61
CA LEU A 90 -8.97 6.35 9.62
C LEU A 90 -10.13 5.98 8.68
N PHE A 91 -9.93 4.92 7.89
CA PHE A 91 -11.01 4.22 7.19
C PHE A 91 -10.95 2.71 7.47
N PRO A 92 -12.08 1.98 7.42
CA PRO A 92 -12.17 0.52 7.65
C PRO A 92 -11.51 -0.32 6.56
N ILE A 93 -11.30 -1.61 6.84
CA ILE A 93 -10.84 -2.58 5.83
C ILE A 93 -12.01 -2.96 4.90
N PRO A 94 -13.19 -3.39 5.38
CA PRO A 94 -14.32 -3.60 4.48
C PRO A 94 -14.66 -2.34 3.68
N THR A 95 -15.24 -2.50 2.50
CA THR A 95 -15.73 -1.35 1.73
C THR A 95 -16.85 -0.66 2.52
N MET A 96 -16.67 0.64 2.78
CA MET A 96 -17.61 1.44 3.55
C MET A 96 -18.65 2.04 2.61
N ASN A 97 -19.80 1.36 2.50
CA ASN A 97 -20.90 1.78 1.62
C ASN A 97 -21.59 3.03 2.17
N ASP A 98 -21.93 2.99 3.45
CA ASP A 98 -22.51 4.06 4.25
C ASP A 98 -21.51 4.53 5.29
N TRP A 99 -21.59 5.80 5.70
CA TRP A 99 -20.64 6.35 6.67
C TRP A 99 -20.90 5.75 8.06
N ASP A 100 -19.88 5.13 8.66
CA ASP A 100 -19.91 4.61 10.01
C ASP A 100 -18.84 5.30 10.87
N ILE A 101 -19.30 5.97 11.93
CA ILE A 101 -18.46 6.75 12.85
C ILE A 101 -17.54 5.85 13.67
N GLU A 102 -17.97 4.63 13.99
CA GLU A 102 -17.18 3.67 14.76
C GLU A 102 -15.99 3.15 13.93
N GLU A 103 -16.16 3.10 12.60
CA GLU A 103 -15.12 2.67 11.66
C GLU A 103 -14.12 3.77 11.29
N THR A 104 -14.38 5.02 11.68
CA THR A 104 -13.57 6.21 11.40
C THR A 104 -13.01 6.86 12.67
N ALA A 105 -12.90 6.11 13.77
CA ALA A 105 -12.41 6.58 15.06
C ALA A 105 -13.19 7.77 15.62
N GLY A 106 -14.52 7.73 15.52
CA GLY A 106 -15.39 8.78 16.04
C GLY A 106 -15.55 9.98 15.11
N LYS A 107 -15.01 9.93 13.88
CA LYS A 107 -15.07 11.05 12.94
C LYS A 107 -16.28 10.97 12.02
N THR A 108 -17.03 12.06 11.95
CA THR A 108 -18.19 12.20 11.07
C THR A 108 -17.78 12.42 9.62
N LYS A 109 -18.75 12.29 8.70
CA LYS A 109 -18.55 12.65 7.30
C LYS A 109 -18.16 14.13 7.14
N ASP A 110 -18.71 15.00 7.99
CA ASP A 110 -18.43 16.43 7.96
C ASP A 110 -17.01 16.72 8.46
N ASP A 111 -16.50 15.96 9.43
CA ASP A 111 -15.08 16.01 9.82
C ASP A 111 -14.16 15.66 8.65
N PHE A 112 -14.55 14.67 7.83
CA PHE A 112 -13.78 14.33 6.63
C PHE A 112 -13.87 15.42 5.55
N ILE A 113 -15.04 16.03 5.36
CA ILE A 113 -15.20 17.17 4.45
C ILE A 113 -14.29 18.33 4.90
N ALA A 114 -14.32 18.66 6.19
CA ALA A 114 -13.47 19.70 6.77
C ALA A 114 -11.98 19.37 6.63
N PHE A 115 -11.60 18.12 6.88
CA PHE A 115 -10.23 17.62 6.70
C PHE A 115 -9.74 17.75 5.26
N LEU A 116 -10.59 17.42 4.28
CA LEU A 116 -10.28 17.57 2.86
C LEU A 116 -10.28 19.04 2.39
N GLY A 117 -10.95 19.95 3.11
CA GLY A 117 -10.96 21.38 2.81
C GLY A 117 -12.01 21.80 1.76
N PRO A 118 -12.14 23.11 1.44
CA PRO A 118 -13.19 23.58 0.55
C PRO A 118 -12.89 23.39 -0.95
N ASP A 119 -11.62 23.33 -1.33
CA ASP A 119 -11.18 23.23 -2.72
C ASP A 119 -11.37 21.81 -3.28
N LYS A 120 -12.26 21.67 -4.27
CA LYS A 120 -12.59 20.40 -4.92
C LYS A 120 -11.59 19.96 -5.98
N GLU A 121 -10.73 20.87 -6.44
CA GLU A 121 -9.71 20.61 -7.46
C GLU A 121 -8.34 20.27 -6.85
N ARG A 122 -8.17 20.45 -5.54
CA ARG A 122 -6.92 20.11 -4.84
C ARG A 122 -6.51 18.66 -5.12
N LYS A 123 -5.21 18.43 -5.31
CA LYS A 123 -4.68 17.08 -5.54
C LYS A 123 -4.67 16.29 -4.23
N ILE A 124 -5.39 15.17 -4.20
CA ILE A 124 -5.50 14.28 -3.04
C ILE A 124 -4.85 12.95 -3.37
N VAL A 125 -3.93 12.49 -2.53
CA VAL A 125 -3.29 11.18 -2.63
C VAL A 125 -3.61 10.38 -1.38
N VAL A 126 -4.33 9.27 -1.53
CA VAL A 126 -4.76 8.42 -0.40
C VAL A 126 -3.96 7.12 -0.39
N TYR A 127 -3.42 6.72 0.76
CA TYR A 127 -2.62 5.49 0.88
C TYR A 127 -2.93 4.69 2.16
N CYS A 128 -2.47 3.44 2.16
CA CYS A 128 -2.53 2.49 3.29
C CYS A 128 -1.20 1.69 3.33
N GLY A 129 -1.16 0.49 3.88
CA GLY A 129 0.07 -0.29 4.01
C GLY A 129 0.64 -0.81 2.69
N PHE A 130 -0.22 -1.36 1.82
CA PHE A 130 0.15 -2.14 0.64
C PHE A 130 -1.03 -2.37 -0.30
N VAL A 131 -0.78 -2.90 -1.51
CA VAL A 131 -1.74 -3.01 -2.62
C VAL A 131 -3.07 -3.68 -2.24
N LYS A 132 -3.02 -4.74 -1.43
CA LYS A 132 -4.23 -5.46 -0.99
C LYS A 132 -5.04 -4.71 0.08
N CYS A 133 -4.47 -3.71 0.76
CA CYS A 133 -5.19 -2.94 1.78
C CYS A 133 -6.26 -2.06 1.13
N THR A 134 -7.49 -2.21 1.58
CA THR A 134 -8.69 -1.53 1.08
C THR A 134 -9.03 -0.23 1.80
N ARG A 135 -8.36 0.11 2.91
CA ARG A 135 -8.61 1.37 3.63
C ARG A 135 -8.44 2.60 2.73
N SER A 136 -7.42 2.59 1.86
CA SER A 136 -7.18 3.69 0.92
C SER A 136 -8.14 3.72 -0.26
N HIS A 137 -8.76 2.58 -0.61
CA HIS A 137 -9.89 2.58 -1.55
C HIS A 137 -11.07 3.34 -0.94
N ASN A 138 -11.40 3.11 0.33
CA ASN A 138 -12.49 3.83 1.01
C ASN A 138 -12.26 5.34 1.06
N GLY A 139 -11.07 5.79 1.48
CA GLY A 139 -10.76 7.22 1.54
C GLY A 139 -10.84 7.90 0.18
N ALA A 140 -10.29 7.27 -0.87
CA ALA A 140 -10.37 7.80 -2.23
C ALA A 140 -11.79 7.78 -2.80
N LEU A 141 -12.54 6.69 -2.57
CA LEU A 141 -13.95 6.55 -2.97
C LEU A 141 -14.81 7.65 -2.32
N TRP A 142 -14.66 7.89 -1.02
CA TRP A 142 -15.42 8.93 -0.31
C TRP A 142 -15.03 10.34 -0.76
N ALA A 143 -13.75 10.62 -1.02
CA ALA A 143 -13.34 11.90 -1.62
C ALA A 143 -14.02 12.10 -2.99
N LYS A 144 -14.03 11.09 -3.87
CA LYS A 144 -14.77 11.18 -5.15
C LYS A 144 -16.28 11.39 -4.95
N LYS A 145 -16.92 10.64 -4.04
CA LYS A 145 -18.35 10.81 -3.70
C LYS A 145 -18.68 12.22 -3.19
N LEU A 146 -17.73 12.88 -2.51
CA LEU A 146 -17.84 14.23 -1.97
C LEU A 146 -17.49 15.34 -2.98
N GLY A 147 -17.30 14.98 -4.27
CA GLY A 147 -17.15 15.91 -5.38
C GLY A 147 -15.71 16.33 -5.69
N TYR A 148 -14.69 15.74 -5.04
CA TYR A 148 -13.31 16.05 -5.39
C TYR A 148 -12.95 15.44 -6.75
N THR A 149 -12.32 16.21 -7.61
CA THR A 149 -12.04 15.83 -9.00
C THR A 149 -10.69 15.14 -9.12
N ASN A 150 -9.69 15.65 -8.39
CA ASN A 150 -8.28 15.29 -8.50
C ASN A 150 -7.81 14.32 -7.39
N VAL A 151 -8.37 13.11 -7.39
CA VAL A 151 -8.13 12.10 -6.35
C VAL A 151 -7.35 10.91 -6.93
N TYR A 152 -6.27 10.54 -6.24
CA TYR A 152 -5.46 9.38 -6.54
C TYR A 152 -5.32 8.47 -5.33
N ARG A 153 -5.23 7.17 -5.58
CA ARG A 153 -4.76 6.20 -4.59
C ARG A 153 -3.30 5.89 -4.87
N TYR A 154 -2.46 5.90 -3.84
CA TYR A 154 -1.12 5.31 -3.88
C TYR A 154 -1.20 3.86 -3.36
N PRO A 155 -1.27 2.84 -4.24
CA PRO A 155 -1.60 1.47 -3.81
C PRO A 155 -0.43 0.79 -3.11
N GLY A 156 0.81 1.15 -3.47
CA GLY A 156 2.02 0.59 -2.88
C GLY A 156 2.14 0.87 -1.39
N GLY A 157 1.62 2.01 -0.95
CA GLY A 157 1.53 2.36 0.46
C GLY A 157 2.89 2.52 1.15
N ILE A 158 2.89 2.58 2.48
CA ILE A 158 4.12 2.75 3.26
C ILE A 158 5.11 1.59 3.04
N PHE A 159 4.64 0.40 2.64
CA PHE A 159 5.54 -0.73 2.36
C PHE A 159 6.34 -0.51 1.08
N ALA A 160 5.70 -0.04 0.01
CA ALA A 160 6.42 0.29 -1.22
C ALA A 160 7.29 1.55 -1.06
N TRP A 161 6.87 2.51 -0.24
CA TRP A 161 7.66 3.70 0.09
C TRP A 161 8.99 3.31 0.75
N LYS A 162 8.92 2.53 1.84
CA LYS A 162 10.12 1.98 2.50
C LYS A 162 10.90 1.04 1.61
N GLY A 163 10.22 0.24 0.79
CA GLY A 163 10.84 -0.68 -0.16
C GLY A 163 11.64 0.03 -1.26
N ALA A 164 11.29 1.27 -1.58
CA ALA A 164 12.04 2.13 -2.49
C ALA A 164 13.22 2.86 -1.80
N GLY A 165 13.40 2.70 -0.49
CA GLY A 165 14.48 3.32 0.27
C GLY A 165 14.24 4.78 0.65
N PHE A 166 13.01 5.28 0.55
CA PHE A 166 12.67 6.62 1.00
C PHE A 166 12.52 6.71 2.52
N ASP A 167 12.90 7.87 3.07
CA ASP A 167 12.75 8.17 4.50
C ASP A 167 11.28 8.27 4.89
N VAL A 168 11.00 7.96 6.16
CA VAL A 168 9.65 8.02 6.74
C VAL A 168 9.62 9.00 7.89
N ASP A 169 8.48 9.66 8.06
CA ASP A 169 8.21 10.47 9.25
C ASP A 169 7.61 9.62 10.37
N SER A 170 7.71 10.12 11.60
CA SER A 170 7.04 9.57 12.77
C SER A 170 6.52 10.71 13.64
N VAL A 171 5.49 10.43 14.44
CA VAL A 171 4.99 11.39 15.42
C VAL A 171 5.86 11.28 16.67
N LYS A 172 6.42 12.41 17.09
CA LYS A 172 7.25 12.51 18.30
C LYS A 172 6.41 12.55 19.57
#